data_AF-A0A0L0D0S9-F1
#
_entry.id   AF-A0A0L0D0S9-F1
#
_cell.length_a   1.000
_cell.length_b   1.000
_cell.length_c   1.000
_cell.angle_alpha   90.00
_cell.angle_beta   90.00
_cell.angle_gamma   90.00
#
_symmetry.space_group_name_H-M   'P 1'
#
loop_
_entity.id
_entity.type
_entity.pdbx_description
1 polymer ?
#
loop_
_entity_poly.entity_id
_entity_poly.type
_entity_poly.pdbx_seq_one_letter_code
_entity_poly.pdbx_strand_id
1 'polypeptide(L)'
;MENIKIKKKNQEGEKKEIQKDIRQKNIEENEKLIKKKNIINYEFDSDYDIELKMKKRKDDPMNIYLEAKEENQENKKLTCRYQSPYNRFNIQAGYRWDGVIRGNGFEERRLEAQKMKEQENKLTYINNTADL
;
A
#
# COMPACT_ATOMS: atom_id res chain seq x y z
N MET A 1 -28.76 11.47 21.92
CA MET A 1 -29.20 11.58 20.51
C MET A 1 -28.13 12.19 19.59
N GLU A 2 -27.37 13.17 20.06
CA GLU A 2 -26.38 13.92 19.26
C GLU A 2 -25.16 13.09 18.83
N ASN A 3 -24.60 12.27 19.72
CA ASN A 3 -23.48 11.36 19.41
C ASN A 3 -23.83 10.32 18.34
N ILE A 4 -25.09 9.89 18.27
CA ILE A 4 -25.57 8.94 17.25
C ILE A 4 -25.64 9.63 15.88
N LYS A 5 -26.06 10.90 15.82
CA LYS A 5 -26.09 11.69 14.59
C LYS A 5 -24.67 11.95 14.04
N ILE A 6 -23.72 12.31 14.91
CA ILE A 6 -22.31 12.51 14.53
C ILE A 6 -21.71 11.22 13.97
N LYS A 7 -21.94 10.08 14.65
CA LYS A 7 -21.45 8.77 14.20
C LYS A 7 -22.01 8.38 12.83
N LYS A 8 -23.31 8.60 12.58
CA LYS A 8 -23.93 8.36 11.27
C LYS A 8 -23.35 9.26 10.17
N LYS A 9 -23.14 10.55 10.46
CA LYS A 9 -22.58 11.52 9.51
C LYS A 9 -21.14 11.15 9.10
N ASN A 10 -20.33 10.68 10.05
CA ASN A 10 -18.97 10.21 9.77
C ASN A 10 -18.98 8.94 8.90
N GLN A 11 -19.84 7.97 9.21
CA GLN A 11 -19.99 6.75 8.41
C GLN A 11 -20.47 7.03 6.97
N GLU A 12 -21.37 8.01 6.78
CA GLU A 12 -21.78 8.44 5.44
C GLU A 12 -20.65 9.14 4.68
N GLY A 13 -19.81 9.91 5.38
CA GLY A 13 -18.59 10.51 4.81
C GLY A 13 -17.61 9.45 4.32
N GLU A 14 -17.29 8.47 5.17
CA GLU A 14 -16.39 7.35 4.85
C GLU A 14 -16.90 6.55 3.65
N LYS A 15 -18.20 6.23 3.61
CA LYS A 15 -18.82 5.53 2.47
C LYS A 15 -18.68 6.30 1.16
N LYS A 16 -18.83 7.62 1.19
CA LYS A 16 -18.67 8.48 0.01
C LYS A 16 -17.21 8.53 -0.46
N GLU A 17 -16.26 8.54 0.46
CA GLU A 17 -14.83 8.53 0.12
C GLU A 17 -14.43 7.22 -0.54
N ILE A 18 -14.84 6.08 0.02
CA ILE A 18 -14.60 4.75 -0.56
C ILE A 18 -15.19 4.66 -1.98
N GLN A 19 -16.41 5.16 -2.21
CA GLN A 19 -17.02 5.17 -3.54
C GLN A 19 -16.23 6.01 -4.55
N LYS A 20 -15.70 7.16 -4.12
CA LYS A 20 -14.84 7.99 -4.97
C LYS A 20 -13.54 7.28 -5.32
N ASP A 21 -12.89 6.64 -4.35
CA ASP A 21 -11.66 5.89 -4.58
C ASP A 21 -11.85 4.72 -5.54
N ILE A 22 -12.94 3.96 -5.37
CA ILE A 22 -13.30 2.87 -6.30
C ILE A 22 -13.51 3.42 -7.70
N ARG A 23 -14.26 4.52 -7.84
CA ARG A 23 -14.49 5.16 -9.14
C ARG A 23 -13.18 5.62 -9.78
N GLN A 24 -12.29 6.24 -9.01
CA GLN A 24 -10.99 6.70 -9.47
C GLN A 24 -10.15 5.53 -9.99
N LYS A 25 -10.08 4.43 -9.24
CA LYS A 25 -9.37 3.20 -9.63
C LYS A 25 -9.93 2.62 -10.93
N ASN A 26 -11.25 2.51 -11.05
CA ASN A 26 -11.88 1.99 -12.27
C ASN A 26 -11.56 2.85 -13.50
N ILE A 27 -11.54 4.18 -13.35
CA ILE A 27 -11.18 5.10 -14.45
C ILE A 27 -9.71 4.87 -14.84
N GLU A 28 -8.82 4.80 -13.86
CA GLU A 28 -7.39 4.59 -14.11
C GLU A 28 -7.10 3.24 -14.78
N GLU A 29 -7.75 2.17 -14.35
CA GLU A 29 -7.66 0.84 -14.98
C GLU A 29 -8.16 0.86 -16.42
N ASN A 30 -9.33 1.48 -16.67
CA ASN A 30 -9.86 1.61 -18.03
C ASN A 30 -8.93 2.42 -18.93
N GLU A 31 -8.37 3.53 -18.44
CA GLU A 31 -7.41 4.31 -19.20
C GLU A 31 -6.15 3.51 -19.53
N LYS A 32 -5.62 2.73 -18.59
CA LYS A 32 -4.47 1.85 -18.83
C LYS A 32 -4.79 0.81 -19.91
N LEU A 33 -5.97 0.20 -19.86
CA LEU A 33 -6.40 -0.77 -20.87
C LEU A 33 -6.56 -0.13 -22.26
N ILE A 34 -7.09 1.09 -22.34
CA ILE A 34 -7.24 1.84 -23.60
C ILE A 34 -5.88 2.27 -24.17
N LYS A 35 -4.95 2.69 -23.30
CA LYS A 35 -3.60 3.15 -23.69
C LYS A 35 -2.66 2.02 -24.08
N LYS A 36 -2.89 0.79 -23.57
CA LYS A 36 -2.09 -0.37 -23.91
C LYS A 36 -2.09 -0.59 -25.42
N LYS A 37 -0.90 -0.64 -26.00
CA LYS A 37 -0.72 -0.92 -27.44
C LYS A 37 -1.09 -2.36 -27.78
N ASN A 38 -0.75 -3.30 -26.89
CA ASN A 38 -0.94 -4.73 -27.08
C ASN A 38 -1.74 -5.36 -25.93
N ILE A 39 -2.53 -6.39 -26.25
CA ILE A 39 -3.31 -7.16 -25.26
C ILE A 39 -2.39 -8.04 -24.40
N ILE A 40 -1.32 -8.56 -25.03
CA ILE A 40 -0.30 -9.41 -24.39
C ILE A 40 0.85 -8.52 -23.92
N ASN A 41 1.28 -8.68 -22.68
CA ASN A 41 2.50 -8.03 -22.19
C ASN A 41 3.70 -8.81 -22.72
N TYR A 42 4.50 -8.19 -23.58
CA TYR A 42 5.76 -8.76 -24.04
C TYR A 42 6.88 -8.50 -23.04
N GLU A 43 7.93 -9.33 -23.07
CA GLU A 43 9.13 -9.12 -22.25
C GLU A 43 9.83 -7.79 -22.56
N PHE A 44 9.75 -7.34 -23.81
CA PHE A 44 10.29 -6.06 -24.28
C PHE A 44 9.16 -5.25 -24.91
N ASP A 45 8.63 -4.28 -24.16
CA ASP A 45 7.61 -3.32 -24.62
C ASP A 45 7.98 -1.91 -24.17
N SER A 46 7.47 -0.90 -24.88
CA SER A 46 7.73 0.51 -24.55
C SER A 46 7.28 0.88 -23.14
N ASP A 47 6.20 0.27 -22.65
CA ASP A 47 5.68 0.53 -21.31
C ASP A 47 6.61 -0.02 -20.23
N TYR A 48 7.19 -1.20 -20.47
CA TYR A 48 8.18 -1.83 -19.59
C TYR A 48 9.47 -1.01 -19.52
N ASP A 49 9.93 -0.49 -20.66
CA ASP A 49 11.09 0.41 -20.71
C ASP A 49 10.86 1.70 -19.91
N ILE A 50 9.64 2.26 -19.94
CA ILE A 50 9.28 3.44 -19.14
C ILE A 50 9.30 3.09 -17.66
N GLU A 51 8.71 1.95 -17.26
CA GLU A 51 8.72 1.50 -15.87
C GLU A 51 10.16 1.32 -15.34
N LEU A 52 11.03 0.67 -16.11
CA LEU A 52 12.43 0.47 -15.77
C LEU A 52 13.20 1.78 -15.61
N LYS A 53 12.91 2.79 -16.45
CA LYS A 53 13.49 4.13 -16.34
C LYS A 53 13.03 4.85 -15.08
N MET A 54 11.78 4.66 -14.66
CA MET A 54 11.22 5.27 -13.45
C MET A 54 11.66 4.58 -12.16
N LYS A 55 12.07 3.30 -12.24
CA LYS A 55 12.48 2.52 -11.07
C LYS A 55 13.77 3.06 -10.46
N LYS A 56 13.65 3.57 -9.23
CA LYS A 56 14.80 4.02 -8.42
C LYS A 56 15.65 2.82 -7.99
N ARG A 57 16.95 2.83 -8.34
CA ARG A 57 17.93 1.82 -7.91
C ARG A 57 18.60 2.28 -6.61
N LYS A 58 18.76 1.39 -5.62
CA LYS A 58 19.28 1.78 -4.30
C LYS A 58 20.72 2.32 -4.35
N ASP A 59 21.58 1.70 -5.14
CA ASP A 59 23.02 1.98 -5.17
C ASP A 59 23.42 3.07 -6.18
N ASP A 60 22.46 3.82 -6.71
CA ASP A 60 22.72 4.89 -7.67
C ASP A 60 23.12 6.20 -6.95
N PRO A 61 24.34 6.73 -7.15
CA PRO A 61 24.76 7.99 -6.55
C PRO A 61 23.92 9.19 -6.99
N MET A 62 23.25 9.12 -8.15
CA MET A 62 22.41 10.19 -8.67
C MET A 62 21.15 10.44 -7.80
N ASN A 63 20.74 9.44 -7.01
CA ASN A 63 19.58 9.55 -6.12
C ASN A 63 19.67 10.74 -5.15
N ILE A 64 20.87 11.11 -4.71
CA ILE A 64 21.13 12.22 -3.79
C ILE A 64 20.59 13.53 -4.39
N TYR A 65 20.85 13.76 -5.68
CA TYR A 65 20.41 14.98 -6.37
C TYR A 65 18.92 14.97 -6.69
N LEU A 66 18.35 13.79 -6.99
CA LEU A 66 16.92 13.63 -7.25
C LEU A 66 16.09 13.90 -5.98
N GLU A 67 16.50 13.38 -4.83
CA GLU A 67 15.82 13.60 -3.54
C GLU A 67 15.80 15.07 -3.15
N ALA A 68 16.93 15.77 -3.28
CA ALA A 68 17.01 17.21 -3.01
C ALA A 68 16.03 18.03 -3.88
N LYS A 69 15.76 17.59 -5.11
CA LYS A 69 14.79 18.23 -6.00
C LYS A 69 13.35 17.97 -5.57
N GLU A 70 13.05 16.77 -5.07
CA GLU A 70 11.71 16.39 -4.61
C GLU A 70 11.31 17.08 -3.30
N GLU A 71 12.26 17.30 -2.37
CA GLU A 71 11.98 18.00 -1.11
C GLU A 71 11.52 19.45 -1.31
N ASN A 72 11.96 20.09 -2.39
CA ASN A 72 11.59 21.47 -2.73
C ASN A 72 10.18 21.60 -3.36
N GLN A 73 9.41 20.51 -3.49
CA GLN A 73 8.06 20.56 -4.05
C GLN A 73 7.01 20.95 -2.99
N GLU A 74 6.38 22.12 -3.16
CA GLU A 74 5.39 22.70 -2.23
C GLU A 74 4.10 21.85 -2.03
N ASN A 75 3.82 20.87 -2.89
CA ASN A 75 2.57 20.10 -2.90
C ASN A 75 2.65 18.71 -2.24
N LYS A 76 3.61 18.48 -1.33
CA LYS A 76 3.72 17.16 -0.67
C LYS A 76 2.56 16.96 0.30
N LYS A 77 1.75 15.91 0.07
CA LYS A 77 0.69 15.50 1.00
C LYS A 77 1.33 15.22 2.37
N LEU A 78 0.79 15.85 3.41
CA LEU A 78 1.24 15.61 4.77
C LEU A 78 0.96 14.15 5.15
N THR A 79 2.01 13.40 5.49
CA THR A 79 1.93 12.05 6.03
C THR A 79 2.05 12.09 7.55
N CYS A 80 1.72 11.01 8.23
CA CYS A 80 2.00 10.92 9.67
C CYS A 80 3.49 11.07 9.94
N ARG A 81 3.83 11.73 11.06
CA ARG A 81 5.20 11.86 11.55
C ARG A 81 5.75 10.55 12.11
N TYR A 82 4.86 9.69 12.62
CA TYR A 82 5.20 8.42 13.25
C TYR A 82 4.89 7.24 12.33
N GLN A 83 5.63 6.15 12.50
CA GLN A 83 5.35 4.92 11.79
C GLN A 83 4.11 4.24 12.38
N SER A 84 3.11 4.02 11.53
CA SER A 84 1.89 3.31 11.92
C SER A 84 2.15 1.82 12.12
N PRO A 85 1.51 1.16 13.10
CA PRO A 85 1.46 -0.29 13.12
C PRO A 85 0.83 -0.81 11.82
N TYR A 86 1.36 -1.95 11.35
CA TYR A 86 0.85 -2.60 10.15
C TYR A 86 -0.58 -3.10 10.37
N ASN A 87 -1.40 -2.98 9.34
CA ASN A 87 -2.76 -3.49 9.32
C ASN A 87 -3.01 -4.27 8.02
N ARG A 88 -4.06 -5.09 8.02
CA ARG A 88 -4.43 -5.97 6.88
C ARG A 88 -4.68 -5.23 5.57
N PHE A 89 -4.98 -3.93 5.66
CA PHE A 89 -5.40 -3.12 4.52
C PHE A 89 -4.28 -2.22 4.00
N ASN A 90 -3.07 -2.31 4.58
CA ASN A 90 -1.92 -1.44 4.28
C ASN A 90 -2.28 0.06 4.32
N ILE A 91 -3.23 0.45 5.17
CA ILE A 91 -3.63 1.86 5.31
C ILE A 91 -2.65 2.54 6.27
N GLN A 92 -1.99 3.60 5.83
CA GLN A 92 -1.13 4.40 6.69
C GLN A 92 -1.95 5.30 7.61
N ALA A 93 -1.43 5.59 8.80
CA ALA A 93 -2.05 6.56 9.69
C ALA A 93 -2.11 7.95 9.05
N GLY A 94 -3.19 8.68 9.31
CA GLY A 94 -3.34 10.06 8.85
C GLY A 94 -2.34 11.02 9.50
N TYR A 95 -2.15 12.18 8.89
CA TYR A 95 -1.15 13.18 9.32
C TYR A 95 -1.29 13.65 10.78
N ARG A 96 -2.48 13.54 11.38
CA ARG A 96 -2.80 13.97 12.76
C ARG A 96 -2.63 12.89 13.81
N TRP A 97 -2.26 11.67 13.43
CA TRP A 97 -2.12 10.59 14.39
C TRP A 97 -0.93 10.86 15.33
N ASP A 98 -1.12 10.64 16.63
CA ASP A 98 -0.21 11.00 17.71
C ASP A 98 0.89 9.95 17.96
N GLY A 99 0.83 8.82 17.27
CA GLY A 99 1.77 7.70 17.44
C GLY A 99 1.42 6.76 18.59
N VAL A 100 0.37 7.04 19.36
CA VAL A 100 -0.01 6.19 20.51
C VAL A 100 -0.91 5.05 20.05
N ILE A 101 -0.51 3.82 20.36
CA ILE A 101 -1.27 2.61 20.05
C ILE A 101 -2.38 2.43 21.10
N ARG A 102 -3.65 2.52 20.67
CA ARG A 102 -4.84 2.39 21.54
C ARG A 102 -5.70 1.16 21.24
N GLY A 103 -5.17 0.19 20.48
CA GLY A 103 -5.88 -1.01 20.05
C GLY A 103 -5.66 -2.22 20.99
N ASN A 104 -6.50 -3.24 20.85
CA ASN A 104 -6.42 -4.51 21.61
C ASN A 104 -5.36 -5.51 21.07
N GLY A 105 -4.34 -5.04 20.34
CA GLY A 105 -3.31 -5.92 19.75
C GLY A 105 -3.84 -7.02 18.81
N PHE A 106 -5.03 -6.89 18.23
CA PHE A 106 -5.61 -7.91 17.35
C PHE A 106 -4.78 -8.11 16.07
N GLU A 107 -4.36 -7.01 15.44
CA GLU A 107 -3.61 -7.05 14.19
C GLU A 107 -2.23 -7.69 14.37
N GLU A 108 -1.57 -7.41 15.49
CA GLU A 108 -0.30 -8.03 15.87
C GLU A 108 -0.45 -9.54 16.06
N ARG A 109 -1.36 -9.97 16.94
CA ARG A 109 -1.64 -11.40 17.18
C ARG A 109 -2.01 -12.14 15.90
N ARG A 110 -2.75 -11.49 15.01
CA ARG A 110 -3.12 -12.08 13.72
C ARG A 110 -1.90 -12.25 12.81
N LEU A 111 -1.06 -11.23 12.69
CA LEU A 111 0.15 -11.29 11.86
C LEU A 111 1.13 -12.36 12.37
N GLU A 112 1.28 -12.49 13.69
CA GLU A 112 2.04 -13.57 14.31
C GLU A 112 1.48 -14.94 13.95
N ALA A 113 0.18 -15.15 14.11
CA ALA A 113 -0.47 -16.41 13.76
C ALA A 113 -0.31 -16.77 12.27
N GLN A 114 -0.37 -15.78 11.37
CA GLN A 114 -0.12 -16.00 9.94
C GLN A 114 1.32 -16.44 9.68
N LYS A 115 2.30 -15.75 10.26
CA LYS A 115 3.73 -16.11 10.12
C LYS A 115 4.04 -17.49 10.67
N MET A 116 3.47 -17.83 11.83
CA MET A 116 3.63 -19.17 12.41
C MET A 116 3.12 -20.25 11.45
N LYS A 117 1.92 -20.06 10.89
CA LYS A 117 1.34 -20.98 9.90
C LYS A 117 2.20 -21.10 8.63
N GLU A 118 2.73 -19.98 8.13
CA GLU A 118 3.64 -19.99 6.97
C GLU A 118 4.95 -20.76 7.27
N GLN A 119 5.50 -20.58 8.47
CA GLN A 119 6.70 -21.28 8.91
C GLN A 119 6.45 -22.79 9.07
N GLU A 120 5.33 -23.18 9.67
CA GLU A 120 4.93 -24.59 9.80
C GLU A 120 4.80 -25.24 8.42
N ASN A 121 4.08 -24.61 7.49
CA ASN A 121 3.93 -25.11 6.12
C ASN A 121 5.27 -25.27 5.38
N LYS A 122 6.20 -24.34 5.61
CA LYS A 122 7.55 -24.44 5.02
C LYS A 122 8.33 -25.60 5.61
N LEU A 123 8.25 -25.80 6.93
CA LEU A 123 8.94 -26.90 7.61
C LEU A 123 8.37 -28.25 7.20
N THR A 124 7.04 -28.40 7.12
CA THR A 124 6.40 -29.63 6.65
C THR A 124 6.79 -29.96 5.22
N TYR A 125 6.88 -28.96 4.34
CA TYR A 125 7.39 -29.15 2.98
C TYR A 125 8.83 -29.68 2.98
N ILE A 126 9.74 -29.04 3.71
CA ILE A 126 11.15 -29.47 3.79
C ILE A 126 11.27 -30.89 4.32
N ASN A 127 10.55 -31.23 5.39
CA ASN A 127 10.59 -32.56 5.99
C ASN A 127 10.06 -33.63 5.02
N ASN A 128 8.91 -33.37 4.38
CA ASN A 128 8.33 -34.29 3.40
C ASN A 128 9.25 -34.48 2.18
N THR A 129 9.95 -33.43 1.73
CA THR A 129 10.92 -33.55 0.64
C THR A 129 12.20 -34.26 1.04
N ALA A 130 12.56 -34.29 2.33
CA ALA A 130 13.75 -34.97 2.82
C ALA A 130 13.53 -36.48 3.01
N ASP A 131 12.28 -36.90 3.23
CA ASP A 131 11.88 -38.31 3.36
C ASP A 131 11.59 -39.00 2.01
N LEU A 132 11.69 -38.27 0.88
CA LEU A 132 11.57 -38.78 -0.50
C LEU A 132 12.95 -39.04 -1.13
#